data_AF-A0A6M0RRJ5-F1
#
_entry.id   AF-A0A6M0RRJ5-F1
#
_cell.length_a   1.000
_cell.length_b   1.000
_cell.length_c   1.000
_cell.angle_alpha   90.00
_cell.angle_beta   90.00
_cell.angle_gamma   90.00
#
_symmetry.space_group_name_H-M   'P 1'
#
loop_
_entity.id
_entity.type
_entity.pdbx_description
1 polymer ?
#
loop_
_entity_poly.entity_id
_entity_poly.type
_entity_poly.pdbx_seq_one_letter_code
_entity_poly.pdbx_strand_id
1 'polypeptide(L)'
;MLCIKFCNKLQMLRSNWMGLMIALAIAITWLISLIVLLPQHSTNYSPILLVFWILSRTFLHTGLFVIAHDAIHGNVFPGDPSRNRWVGRLALGLYGFLPYQTCRKLHWQHHAYPAQTRDPDFYSKPDGHLIRYFIRWYGSFMRNYLTPRNLAVVVTGIVLTTVSLVFLAKINSQNLILFWLVPWILSSLQLFTFGIFLPHHHDDDQSNNNVHQTRSYYYPVLFSLLTCYHFSYHREHHAYPEVPWYQLPDVAMADGYPEPFLP
;
A
#
# COMPACT_ATOMS: atom_id res chain seq x y z
N MET A 1 -12.87 1.17 28.07
CA MET A 1 -14.33 0.90 27.93
C MET A 1 -15.02 1.82 26.92
N LEU A 2 -14.59 3.09 26.76
CA LEU A 2 -15.08 3.97 25.68
C LEU A 2 -14.68 3.50 24.27
N CYS A 3 -13.42 3.08 24.07
CA CYS A 3 -12.93 2.68 22.75
C CYS A 3 -13.60 1.40 22.20
N ILE A 4 -13.84 0.39 23.05
CA ILE A 4 -14.61 -0.82 22.68
C ILE A 4 -16.06 -0.48 22.28
N LYS A 5 -16.70 0.48 22.97
CA LYS A 5 -18.04 0.97 22.60
C LYS A 5 -18.03 1.77 21.29
N PHE A 6 -16.94 2.47 20.98
CA PHE A 6 -16.77 3.21 19.73
C PHE A 6 -16.49 2.27 18.54
N CYS A 7 -15.64 1.27 18.70
CA CYS A 7 -15.41 0.22 17.70
C CYS A 7 -16.71 -0.53 17.37
N ASN A 8 -17.53 -0.86 18.38
CA ASN A 8 -18.87 -1.43 18.15
C ASN A 8 -19.83 -0.47 17.42
N LYS A 9 -19.68 0.84 17.61
CA LYS A 9 -20.50 1.87 16.93
C LYS A 9 -20.05 2.10 15.48
N LEU A 10 -18.74 2.03 15.20
CA LEU A 10 -18.17 2.04 13.85
C LEU A 10 -18.49 0.73 13.09
N GLN A 11 -18.43 -0.43 13.75
CA GLN A 11 -18.90 -1.70 13.19
C GLN A 11 -20.39 -1.67 12.82
N MET A 12 -21.23 -0.96 13.59
CA MET A 12 -22.65 -0.77 13.26
C MET A 12 -22.89 0.16 12.05
N LEU A 13 -21.96 1.07 11.72
CA LEU A 13 -22.08 1.97 10.56
C LEU A 13 -21.56 1.32 9.25
N ARG A 14 -21.16 0.05 9.32
CA ARG A 14 -20.61 -0.72 8.20
C ARG A 14 -21.69 -0.93 7.14
N SER A 15 -21.79 -0.01 6.18
CA SER A 15 -22.45 -0.32 4.92
C SER A 15 -21.63 -1.41 4.23
N ASN A 16 -22.24 -2.59 4.07
CA ASN A 16 -21.61 -3.76 3.44
C ASN A 16 -21.08 -3.48 2.01
N TRP A 17 -21.41 -2.32 1.43
CA TRP A 17 -21.07 -1.94 0.07
C TRP A 17 -20.00 -0.84 -0.04
N MET A 18 -19.73 -0.07 1.02
CA MET A 18 -18.81 1.08 0.93
C MET A 18 -17.40 0.66 0.55
N GLY A 19 -16.86 -0.37 1.22
CA GLY A 19 -15.53 -0.91 0.91
C GLY A 19 -15.42 -1.38 -0.54
N LEU A 20 -16.46 -2.06 -1.06
CA LEU A 20 -16.52 -2.47 -2.46
C LEU A 20 -16.59 -1.27 -3.42
N MET A 21 -17.43 -0.28 -3.14
CA MET A 21 -17.58 0.90 -3.99
C MET A 21 -16.27 1.68 -4.11
N ILE A 22 -15.55 1.88 -3.00
CA ILE A 22 -14.25 2.53 -2.98
C ILE A 22 -13.21 1.71 -3.75
N ALA A 23 -13.18 0.38 -3.54
CA ALA A 23 -12.27 -0.50 -4.27
C ALA A 23 -12.52 -0.46 -5.79
N LEU A 24 -13.79 -0.49 -6.21
CA LEU A 24 -14.17 -0.36 -7.62
C LEU A 24 -13.80 1.01 -8.18
N ALA A 25 -14.05 2.09 -7.45
CA ALA A 25 -13.70 3.44 -7.88
C ALA A 25 -12.20 3.58 -8.14
N ILE A 26 -11.35 3.10 -7.24
CA ILE A 26 -9.89 3.09 -7.41
C ILE A 26 -9.48 2.23 -8.61
N ALA A 27 -9.97 0.98 -8.70
CA ALA A 27 -9.59 0.06 -9.78
C ALA A 27 -10.04 0.54 -11.16
N ILE A 28 -11.26 1.08 -11.27
CA ILE A 28 -11.79 1.66 -12.51
C ILE A 28 -11.02 2.92 -12.89
N THR A 29 -10.73 3.81 -11.94
CA THR A 29 -9.93 5.02 -12.21
C THR A 29 -8.52 4.66 -12.64
N TRP A 30 -7.91 3.64 -12.03
CA TRP A 30 -6.63 3.08 -12.47
C TRP A 30 -6.73 2.52 -13.89
N LEU A 31 -7.78 1.79 -14.24
CA LEU A 31 -7.92 1.22 -15.58
C LEU A 31 -8.17 2.30 -16.65
N ILE A 32 -9.10 3.22 -16.39
CA ILE A 32 -9.43 4.32 -17.30
C ILE A 32 -8.20 5.20 -17.55
N SER A 33 -7.48 5.59 -16.50
CA SER A 33 -6.26 6.40 -16.69
C SER A 33 -5.18 5.68 -17.49
N LEU A 34 -5.05 4.35 -17.38
CA LEU A 34 -4.15 3.57 -18.23
C LEU A 34 -4.61 3.60 -19.70
N ILE A 35 -5.89 3.33 -19.96
CA ILE A 35 -6.49 3.33 -21.31
C ILE A 35 -6.36 4.70 -21.98
N VAL A 36 -6.53 5.78 -21.21
CA VAL A 36 -6.43 7.16 -21.73
C VAL A 36 -5.00 7.55 -22.01
N LEU A 37 -4.04 7.22 -21.14
CA LEU A 37 -2.66 7.72 -21.23
C LEU A 37 -1.76 6.90 -22.14
N LEU A 38 -1.92 5.56 -22.20
CA LEU A 38 -1.02 4.71 -22.98
C LEU A 38 -0.98 5.03 -24.49
N PRO A 39 -2.10 5.35 -25.17
CA PRO A 39 -2.10 5.68 -26.59
C PRO A 39 -1.54 7.08 -26.92
N GLN A 40 -1.35 7.95 -25.93
CA GLN A 40 -0.99 9.36 -26.14
C GLN A 40 0.51 9.52 -26.41
N HIS A 41 0.94 10.43 -27.28
CA HIS A 41 2.37 10.71 -27.38
C HIS A 41 2.84 11.49 -26.15
N SER A 42 3.81 10.95 -25.40
CA SER A 42 4.34 11.61 -24.20
C SER A 42 4.93 13.01 -24.46
N THR A 43 5.38 13.27 -25.69
CA THR A 43 5.82 14.60 -26.16
C THR A 43 4.71 15.65 -26.21
N ASN A 44 3.43 15.25 -26.13
CA ASN A 44 2.30 16.18 -26.11
C ASN A 44 2.14 16.87 -24.74
N TYR A 45 2.86 16.43 -23.71
CA TYR A 45 2.75 16.95 -22.36
C TYR A 45 3.97 17.80 -22.01
N SER A 46 3.75 18.90 -21.29
CA SER A 46 4.85 19.63 -20.66
C SER A 46 5.50 18.75 -19.57
N PRO A 47 6.78 19.00 -19.20
CA PRO A 47 7.44 18.24 -18.14
C PRO A 47 6.66 18.22 -16.82
N ILE A 48 6.01 19.34 -16.45
CA ILE A 48 5.17 19.44 -15.24
C ILE A 48 3.97 18.49 -15.32
N LEU A 49 3.29 18.47 -16.47
CA LEU A 49 2.12 17.63 -16.66
C LEU A 49 2.49 16.14 -16.74
N LEU A 50 3.67 15.80 -17.28
CA LEU A 50 4.21 14.44 -17.21
C LEU A 50 4.43 13.99 -15.77
N VAL A 51 5.08 14.81 -14.95
CA VAL A 51 5.29 14.51 -13.51
C VAL A 51 3.96 14.33 -12.80
N PHE A 52 2.99 15.23 -13.05
CA PHE A 52 1.65 15.11 -12.48
C PHE A 52 0.99 13.77 -12.83
N TRP A 53 1.03 13.34 -14.10
CA TRP A 53 0.46 12.07 -14.51
C TRP A 53 1.19 10.88 -13.92
N ILE A 54 2.53 10.92 -13.86
CA ILE A 54 3.33 9.86 -13.23
C ILE A 54 2.93 9.72 -11.76
N LEU A 55 2.89 10.81 -11.00
CA LEU A 55 2.52 10.78 -9.58
C LEU A 55 1.06 10.35 -9.36
N SER A 56 0.14 10.80 -10.21
CA SER A 56 -1.27 10.36 -10.17
C SER A 56 -1.38 8.86 -10.44
N ARG A 57 -0.63 8.34 -11.42
CA ARG A 57 -0.56 6.90 -11.71
C ARG A 57 0.11 6.12 -10.59
N THR A 58 1.11 6.69 -9.91
CA THR A 58 1.75 6.10 -8.72
C THR A 58 0.73 5.95 -7.61
N PHE A 59 0.00 7.01 -7.28
CA PHE A 59 -1.06 7.00 -6.27
C PHE A 59 -2.15 5.96 -6.57
N LEU A 60 -2.55 5.82 -7.83
CA LEU A 60 -3.52 4.79 -8.25
C LEU A 60 -2.96 3.36 -8.16
N HIS A 61 -1.67 3.15 -8.47
CA HIS A 61 -1.02 1.85 -8.23
C HIS A 61 -0.98 1.52 -6.74
N THR A 62 -0.63 2.48 -5.90
CA THR A 62 -0.65 2.30 -4.44
C THR A 62 -2.05 1.91 -3.98
N GLY A 63 -3.09 2.54 -4.54
CA GLY A 63 -4.49 2.19 -4.29
C GLY A 63 -4.84 0.74 -4.59
N LEU A 64 -4.30 0.15 -5.67
CA LEU A 64 -4.50 -1.29 -5.95
C LEU A 64 -3.92 -2.18 -4.85
N PHE A 65 -2.73 -1.85 -4.34
CA PHE A 65 -2.15 -2.60 -3.23
C PHE A 65 -2.95 -2.41 -1.95
N VAL A 66 -3.44 -1.20 -1.68
CA VAL A 66 -4.29 -0.88 -0.53
C VAL A 66 -5.60 -1.67 -0.56
N ILE A 67 -6.24 -1.81 -1.73
CA ILE A 67 -7.41 -2.71 -1.88
C ILE A 67 -7.05 -4.14 -1.47
N ALA A 68 -5.90 -4.64 -1.91
CA ALA A 68 -5.47 -5.99 -1.59
C ALA A 68 -5.16 -6.17 -0.10
N HIS A 69 -4.56 -5.16 0.53
CA HIS A 69 -4.32 -5.12 1.96
C HIS A 69 -5.64 -5.15 2.75
N ASP A 70 -6.60 -4.29 2.43
CA ASP A 70 -7.92 -4.30 3.08
C ASP A 70 -8.63 -5.63 2.88
N ALA A 71 -8.47 -6.25 1.70
CA ALA A 71 -8.97 -7.59 1.44
C ALA A 71 -8.28 -8.69 2.28
N ILE A 72 -6.98 -8.55 2.60
CA ILE A 72 -6.27 -9.45 3.52
C ILE A 72 -6.91 -9.42 4.91
N HIS A 73 -7.37 -8.25 5.36
CA HIS A 73 -8.08 -8.04 6.63
C HIS A 73 -9.58 -8.36 6.58
N GLY A 74 -10.15 -8.54 5.39
CA GLY A 74 -11.58 -8.81 5.23
C GLY A 74 -12.47 -7.56 5.21
N ASN A 75 -11.88 -6.39 4.95
CA ASN A 75 -12.53 -5.09 5.07
C ASN A 75 -13.31 -4.69 3.80
N VAL A 76 -12.98 -5.27 2.63
CA VAL A 76 -13.71 -4.98 1.38
C VAL A 76 -15.10 -5.63 1.38
N PHE A 77 -15.17 -6.92 1.78
CA PHE A 77 -16.42 -7.67 1.94
C PHE A 77 -16.57 -8.19 3.38
N PRO A 78 -17.11 -7.36 4.29
CA PRO A 78 -17.39 -7.75 5.67
C PRO A 78 -18.11 -9.10 5.77
N GLY A 79 -17.51 -10.07 6.48
CA GLY A 79 -18.13 -11.38 6.70
C GLY A 79 -18.05 -12.38 5.53
N ASP A 80 -17.45 -12.03 4.38
CA ASP A 80 -17.21 -12.96 3.28
C ASP A 80 -15.69 -13.07 2.94
N PRO A 81 -14.97 -13.99 3.61
CA PRO A 81 -13.54 -14.20 3.34
C PRO A 81 -13.24 -14.67 1.92
N SER A 82 -14.18 -15.31 1.23
CA SER A 82 -13.96 -15.82 -0.12
C SER A 82 -13.90 -14.69 -1.13
N ARG A 83 -14.87 -13.76 -1.08
CA ARG A 83 -14.90 -12.57 -1.93
C ARG A 83 -13.70 -11.67 -1.68
N ASN A 84 -13.30 -11.47 -0.43
CA ASN A 84 -12.07 -10.72 -0.13
C ASN A 84 -10.84 -11.36 -0.77
N ARG A 85 -10.65 -12.69 -0.64
CA ARG A 85 -9.52 -13.37 -1.31
C ARG A 85 -9.54 -13.19 -2.82
N TRP A 86 -10.72 -13.19 -3.44
CA TRP A 86 -10.84 -12.95 -4.88
C TRP A 86 -10.48 -11.52 -5.26
N VAL A 87 -11.02 -10.52 -4.54
CA VAL A 87 -10.68 -9.10 -4.75
C VAL A 87 -9.19 -8.85 -4.57
N GLY A 88 -8.59 -9.35 -3.49
CA GLY A 88 -7.16 -9.15 -3.24
C GLY A 88 -6.27 -9.81 -4.28
N ARG A 89 -6.65 -10.98 -4.82
CA ARG A 89 -5.96 -11.61 -5.95
C ARG A 89 -6.05 -10.75 -7.22
N LEU A 90 -7.24 -10.24 -7.53
CA LEU A 90 -7.43 -9.37 -8.68
C LEU A 90 -6.62 -8.08 -8.54
N ALA A 91 -6.69 -7.43 -7.38
CA ALA A 91 -5.98 -6.17 -7.11
C ALA A 91 -4.46 -6.33 -7.18
N LEU A 92 -3.88 -7.40 -6.60
CA LEU A 92 -2.44 -7.69 -6.73
C LEU A 92 -2.05 -8.17 -8.13
N GLY A 93 -2.95 -8.83 -8.83
CA GLY A 93 -2.80 -9.16 -10.25
C GLY A 93 -2.62 -7.90 -11.09
N LEU A 94 -3.53 -6.93 -10.94
CA LEU A 94 -3.48 -5.63 -11.61
C LEU A 94 -2.28 -4.78 -11.16
N TYR A 95 -1.91 -4.84 -9.88
CA TYR A 95 -0.79 -4.09 -9.33
C TYR A 95 0.53 -4.45 -10.00
N GLY A 96 0.80 -5.74 -10.19
CA GLY A 96 2.06 -6.22 -10.75
C GLY A 96 2.23 -7.72 -10.62
N PHE A 97 1.14 -8.49 -10.73
CA PHE A 97 1.14 -9.95 -10.65
C PHE A 97 1.71 -10.52 -9.34
N LEU A 98 1.57 -9.78 -8.23
CA LEU A 98 2.05 -10.22 -6.92
C LEU A 98 1.23 -11.41 -6.38
N PRO A 99 1.86 -12.50 -5.89
CA PRO A 99 1.12 -13.65 -5.37
C PRO A 99 0.40 -13.34 -4.05
N TYR A 100 -0.94 -13.25 -4.10
CA TYR A 100 -1.78 -12.92 -2.95
C TYR A 100 -1.53 -13.78 -1.70
N GLN A 101 -1.30 -15.08 -1.86
CA GLN A 101 -1.09 -15.96 -0.72
C GLN A 101 0.23 -15.66 0.01
N THR A 102 1.28 -15.25 -0.71
CA THR A 102 2.54 -14.82 -0.10
C THR A 102 2.33 -13.50 0.64
N CYS A 103 1.76 -12.49 -0.01
CA CYS A 103 1.49 -11.20 0.61
C CYS A 103 0.63 -11.35 1.87
N ARG A 104 -0.46 -12.11 1.80
CA ARG A 104 -1.33 -12.41 2.95
C ARG A 104 -0.58 -13.07 4.09
N LYS A 105 0.24 -14.10 3.81
CA LYS A 105 0.98 -14.83 4.85
C LYS A 105 1.96 -13.90 5.57
N LEU A 106 2.79 -13.17 4.80
CA LEU A 106 3.81 -12.29 5.36
C LEU A 106 3.18 -11.12 6.13
N HIS A 107 2.10 -10.55 5.59
CA HIS A 107 1.36 -9.47 6.27
C HIS A 107 0.77 -9.90 7.62
N TRP A 108 0.15 -11.08 7.70
CA TRP A 108 -0.32 -11.60 8.99
C TRP A 108 0.83 -11.95 9.95
N GLN A 109 1.99 -12.35 9.44
CA GLN A 109 3.18 -12.59 10.25
C GLN A 109 3.74 -11.28 10.81
N HIS A 110 3.72 -10.20 10.02
CA HIS A 110 4.07 -8.85 10.43
C HIS A 110 3.19 -8.37 11.61
N HIS A 111 1.86 -8.48 11.49
CA HIS A 111 0.93 -8.15 12.59
C HIS A 111 1.12 -9.01 13.85
N ALA A 112 1.55 -10.27 13.69
CA ALA A 112 1.74 -11.18 14.82
C ALA A 112 3.02 -10.92 15.62
N TYR A 113 4.06 -10.36 14.97
CA TYR A 113 5.39 -10.17 15.56
C TYR A 113 5.97 -8.80 15.22
N PRO A 114 5.23 -7.68 15.37
CA PRO A 114 5.68 -6.38 14.86
C PRO A 114 7.02 -5.98 15.47
N ALA A 115 7.94 -5.51 14.61
CA ALA A 115 9.30 -5.07 14.96
C ALA A 115 10.16 -6.10 15.71
N GLN A 116 9.85 -7.39 15.58
CA GLN A 116 10.64 -8.50 16.11
C GLN A 116 11.40 -9.22 15.00
N THR A 117 12.36 -10.07 15.37
CA THR A 117 13.14 -10.88 14.41
C THR A 117 12.30 -11.85 13.57
N ARG A 118 11.07 -12.16 14.01
CA ARG A 118 10.11 -12.99 13.26
C ARG A 118 9.24 -12.18 12.30
N ASP A 119 9.26 -10.85 12.37
CA ASP A 119 8.60 -9.99 11.41
C ASP A 119 9.32 -10.09 10.05
N PRO A 120 8.64 -10.47 8.96
CA PRO A 120 9.27 -10.47 7.63
C PRO A 120 9.66 -9.06 7.16
N ASP A 121 9.08 -8.02 7.76
CA ASP A 121 9.32 -6.64 7.37
C ASP A 121 10.31 -5.94 8.31
N PHE A 122 10.80 -6.61 9.36
CA PHE A 122 11.81 -6.07 10.25
C PHE A 122 13.22 -6.15 9.64
N TYR A 123 14.00 -5.09 9.85
CA TYR A 123 15.41 -5.07 9.48
C TYR A 123 16.22 -4.30 10.54
N SER A 124 17.17 -5.00 11.15
CA SER A 124 18.07 -4.43 12.16
C SER A 124 18.98 -3.37 11.56
N LYS A 125 19.11 -2.21 12.21
CA LYS A 125 20.00 -1.10 11.83
C LYS A 125 21.47 -1.58 11.81
N PRO A 126 22.13 -1.64 10.63
CA PRO A 126 23.46 -2.24 10.52
C PRO A 126 24.60 -1.22 10.75
N ASP A 127 24.37 0.07 10.47
CA ASP A 127 25.30 1.20 10.61
C ASP A 127 24.54 2.54 10.70
N GLY A 128 25.20 3.63 11.12
CA GLY A 128 24.57 4.95 11.31
C GLY A 128 24.20 5.72 10.03
N HIS A 129 24.27 5.10 8.84
CA HIS A 129 24.03 5.75 7.55
C HIS A 129 22.60 5.54 7.05
N LEU A 130 21.72 6.54 7.21
CA LEU A 130 20.28 6.45 6.92
C LEU A 130 19.93 5.95 5.51
N ILE A 131 20.53 6.52 4.45
CA ILE A 131 20.23 6.15 3.06
C ILE A 131 20.60 4.68 2.80
N ARG A 132 21.77 4.26 3.27
CA ARG A 132 22.25 2.89 3.11
C ARG A 132 21.35 1.91 3.87
N TYR A 133 20.94 2.28 5.08
CA TYR A 133 19.98 1.51 5.86
C TYR A 133 18.65 1.36 5.13
N PHE A 134 18.08 2.45 4.60
CA PHE A 134 16.85 2.43 3.80
C PHE A 134 16.96 1.48 2.60
N ILE A 135 18.03 1.60 1.80
CA ILE A 135 18.22 0.76 0.60
C ILE A 135 18.36 -0.72 0.97
N ARG A 136 19.15 -1.04 2.02
CA ARG A 136 19.34 -2.42 2.47
C ARG A 136 18.05 -3.03 3.01
N TRP A 137 17.27 -2.25 3.77
CA TRP A 137 15.99 -2.67 4.29
C TRP A 137 15.00 -2.89 3.15
N TYR A 138 14.86 -1.94 2.21
CA TYR A 138 14.02 -2.12 1.03
C TYR A 138 14.39 -3.38 0.26
N GLY A 139 15.68 -3.61 0.02
CA GLY A 139 16.14 -4.84 -0.63
C GLY A 139 15.81 -6.12 0.16
N SER A 140 15.88 -6.08 1.50
CA SER A 140 15.48 -7.20 2.36
C SER A 140 13.99 -7.48 2.29
N PHE A 141 13.17 -6.44 2.43
CA PHE A 141 11.73 -6.49 2.26
C PHE A 141 11.38 -7.10 0.90
N MET A 142 11.90 -6.55 -0.20
CA MET A 142 11.61 -7.07 -1.55
C MET A 142 11.97 -8.55 -1.72
N ARG A 143 13.08 -9.03 -1.14
CA ARG A 143 13.46 -10.46 -1.21
C ARG A 143 12.48 -11.39 -0.49
N ASN A 144 11.86 -10.94 0.60
CA ASN A 144 10.89 -11.75 1.34
C ASN A 144 9.61 -11.96 0.53
N TYR A 145 9.14 -10.95 -0.19
CA TYR A 145 7.93 -11.04 -1.02
C TYR A 145 8.21 -11.62 -2.42
N LEU A 146 9.34 -11.26 -3.03
CA LEU A 146 9.78 -11.72 -4.35
C LEU A 146 10.77 -12.89 -4.24
N THR A 147 10.32 -13.99 -3.63
CA THR A 147 11.03 -15.27 -3.74
C THR A 147 11.32 -15.61 -5.21
N PRO A 148 12.33 -16.42 -5.57
CA PRO A 148 12.67 -16.69 -6.97
C PRO A 148 11.46 -17.12 -7.83
N ARG A 149 10.55 -17.91 -7.26
CA ARG A 149 9.28 -18.29 -7.90
C ARG A 149 8.36 -17.09 -8.12
N ASN A 150 8.14 -16.28 -7.10
CA ASN A 150 7.27 -15.11 -7.19
C ASN A 150 7.84 -14.06 -8.15
N LEU A 151 9.15 -13.83 -8.11
CA LEU A 151 9.85 -12.96 -9.03
C LEU A 151 9.68 -13.44 -10.48
N ALA A 152 9.81 -14.75 -10.75
CA ALA A 152 9.58 -15.30 -12.08
C ALA A 152 8.16 -15.03 -12.58
N VAL A 153 7.14 -15.18 -11.72
CA VAL A 153 5.74 -14.86 -12.06
C VAL A 153 5.58 -13.37 -12.40
N VAL A 154 6.09 -12.48 -11.56
CA VAL A 154 6.02 -11.02 -11.76
C VAL A 154 6.70 -10.62 -13.07
N VAL A 155 7.94 -11.06 -13.27
CA VAL A 155 8.71 -10.77 -14.49
C VAL A 155 8.02 -11.32 -15.72
N THR A 156 7.52 -12.55 -15.67
CA THR A 156 6.80 -13.15 -16.80
C THR A 156 5.53 -12.36 -17.12
N GLY A 157 4.72 -12.01 -16.12
CA GLY A 157 3.51 -11.22 -16.30
C GLY A 157 3.81 -9.85 -16.91
N ILE A 158 4.84 -9.17 -16.42
CA ILE A 158 5.26 -7.86 -16.94
C ILE A 158 5.75 -7.96 -18.38
N VAL A 159 6.62 -8.93 -18.68
CA VAL A 159 7.16 -9.14 -20.03
C VAL A 159 6.04 -9.47 -21.02
N LEU A 160 5.16 -10.43 -20.69
CA LEU A 160 4.05 -10.81 -21.57
C LEU A 160 3.09 -9.63 -21.80
N THR A 161 2.76 -8.86 -20.76
CA THR A 161 1.92 -7.67 -20.88
C THR A 161 2.59 -6.62 -21.76
N THR A 162 3.88 -6.34 -21.53
CA THR A 162 4.65 -5.36 -22.31
C THR A 162 4.72 -5.75 -23.78
N VAL A 163 5.08 -7.00 -24.07
CA VAL A 163 5.14 -7.54 -25.45
C VAL A 163 3.76 -7.44 -26.10
N SER A 164 2.70 -7.84 -25.40
CA SER A 164 1.34 -7.75 -25.93
C SER A 164 0.94 -6.31 -26.26
N LEU A 165 1.21 -5.35 -25.36
CA LEU A 165 0.86 -3.95 -25.57
C LEU A 165 1.68 -3.30 -26.69
N VAL A 166 2.99 -3.59 -26.78
CA VAL A 166 3.85 -3.02 -27.83
C VAL A 166 3.54 -3.63 -29.20
N PHE A 167 3.45 -4.95 -29.30
CA PHE A 167 3.36 -5.61 -30.60
C PHE A 167 1.92 -5.78 -31.11
N LEU A 168 0.95 -6.03 -30.23
CA LEU A 168 -0.45 -6.22 -30.61
C LEU A 168 -1.24 -4.90 -30.57
N ALA A 169 -1.15 -4.17 -29.46
CA ALA A 169 -1.86 -2.90 -29.30
C ALA A 169 -1.10 -1.66 -29.82
N LYS A 170 0.13 -1.86 -30.36
CA LYS A 170 0.98 -0.80 -30.94
C LYS A 170 1.25 0.36 -30.00
N ILE A 171 1.27 0.10 -28.70
CA ILE A 171 1.56 1.11 -27.68
C ILE A 171 3.05 1.45 -27.69
N ASN A 172 3.37 2.73 -27.64
CA ASN A 172 4.74 3.21 -27.54
C ASN A 172 5.39 2.74 -26.21
N SER A 173 6.58 2.13 -26.30
CA SER A 173 7.31 1.62 -25.13
C SER A 173 7.66 2.71 -24.11
N GLN A 174 7.93 3.93 -24.55
CA GLN A 174 8.16 5.07 -23.66
C GLN A 174 6.93 5.37 -22.79
N ASN A 175 5.72 5.27 -23.33
CA ASN A 175 4.50 5.48 -22.55
C ASN A 175 4.25 4.37 -21.54
N LEU A 176 4.58 3.12 -21.90
CA LEU A 176 4.53 2.00 -20.94
C LEU A 176 5.49 2.23 -19.78
N ILE A 177 6.69 2.73 -20.07
CA ILE A 177 7.66 3.08 -19.03
C ILE A 177 7.10 4.21 -18.15
N LEU A 178 6.66 5.31 -18.75
CA LEU A 178 6.25 6.52 -18.02
C LEU A 178 4.92 6.36 -17.25
N PHE A 179 3.92 5.68 -17.82
CA PHE A 179 2.57 5.64 -17.24
C PHE A 179 2.20 4.31 -16.59
N TRP A 180 3.08 3.30 -16.66
CA TRP A 180 2.88 2.01 -16.01
C TRP A 180 4.08 1.56 -15.16
N LEU A 181 5.26 1.32 -15.75
CA LEU A 181 6.40 0.74 -15.01
C LEU A 181 7.00 1.69 -13.96
N VAL A 182 7.26 2.96 -14.31
CA VAL A 182 7.76 3.95 -13.36
C VAL A 182 6.75 4.17 -12.22
N PRO A 183 5.44 4.40 -12.49
CA PRO A 183 4.44 4.49 -11.44
C PRO A 183 4.38 3.27 -10.52
N TRP A 184 4.51 2.06 -11.07
CA TRP A 184 4.54 0.82 -10.30
C TRP A 184 5.75 0.75 -9.35
N ILE A 185 6.95 1.07 -9.84
CA ILE A 185 8.16 1.11 -9.00
C ILE A 185 8.05 2.18 -7.91
N LEU A 186 7.61 3.39 -8.28
CA LEU A 186 7.40 4.47 -7.33
C LEU A 186 6.35 4.10 -6.27
N SER A 187 5.30 3.36 -6.65
CA SER A 187 4.29 2.88 -5.71
C SER A 187 4.88 1.89 -4.71
N SER A 188 5.77 0.99 -5.16
CA SER A 188 6.49 0.07 -4.26
C SER A 188 7.34 0.84 -3.24
N LEU A 189 8.04 1.88 -3.67
CA LEU A 189 8.81 2.76 -2.80
C LEU A 189 7.93 3.57 -1.84
N GLN A 190 6.76 4.03 -2.30
CA GLN A 190 5.78 4.74 -1.48
C GLN A 190 5.23 3.83 -0.37
N LEU A 191 4.77 2.62 -0.72
CA LEU A 191 4.30 1.61 0.22
C LEU A 191 5.38 1.26 1.25
N PHE A 192 6.61 1.02 0.80
CA PHE A 192 7.72 0.74 1.71
C PHE A 192 8.01 1.92 2.63
N THR A 193 8.10 3.13 2.11
CA THR A 193 8.44 4.32 2.91
C THR A 193 7.41 4.56 4.01
N PHE A 194 6.13 4.63 3.65
CA PHE A 194 5.07 5.05 4.58
C PHE A 194 4.41 3.89 5.32
N GLY A 195 4.48 2.67 4.79
CA GLY A 195 3.89 1.48 5.40
C GLY A 195 4.87 0.67 6.23
N ILE A 196 6.18 0.72 5.94
CA ILE A 196 7.20 -0.12 6.57
C ILE A 196 8.28 0.72 7.24
N PHE A 197 9.03 1.50 6.45
CA PHE A 197 10.21 2.20 6.93
C PHE A 197 9.86 3.21 8.04
N LEU A 198 9.05 4.22 7.76
CA LEU A 198 8.75 5.27 8.74
C LEU A 198 8.04 4.76 10.00
N PRO A 199 7.00 3.89 9.92
CA PRO A 199 6.30 3.41 11.11
C PRO A 199 7.12 2.49 12.01
N HIS A 200 8.09 1.76 11.44
CA HIS A 200 8.87 0.74 12.17
C HIS A 200 10.33 1.14 12.39
N HIS A 201 10.78 2.25 11.81
CA HIS A 201 12.10 2.81 12.09
C HIS A 201 12.13 3.43 13.49
N HIS A 202 12.97 2.87 14.35
CA HIS A 202 13.23 3.38 15.69
C HIS A 202 14.65 3.91 15.77
N ASP A 203 14.80 5.19 16.09
CA ASP A 203 16.04 5.74 16.61
C ASP A 203 16.13 5.40 18.10
N ASP A 204 16.69 4.23 18.38
CA ASP A 204 17.39 3.72 19.58
C ASP A 204 16.86 3.98 21.03
N ASP A 205 15.87 4.84 21.31
CA ASP A 205 15.51 5.22 22.70
C ASP A 205 14.05 5.00 23.16
N GLN A 206 13.10 4.64 22.28
CA GLN A 206 11.66 4.60 22.65
C GLN A 206 10.98 3.21 22.58
N SER A 207 11.73 2.13 22.46
CA SER A 207 11.17 0.79 22.19
C SER A 207 10.53 0.07 23.39
N ASN A 208 10.58 0.63 24.60
CA ASN A 208 10.24 -0.14 25.81
C ASN A 208 8.76 -0.15 26.25
N ASN A 209 7.88 0.70 25.70
CA ASN A 209 6.54 0.87 26.30
C ASN A 209 5.32 0.70 25.36
N ASN A 210 5.49 0.43 24.06
CA ASN A 210 4.36 0.22 23.15
C ASN A 210 4.19 -1.26 22.78
N VAL A 211 3.06 -1.85 23.17
CA VAL A 211 2.68 -3.27 22.92
C VAL A 211 2.72 -3.65 21.44
N HIS A 212 2.59 -2.68 20.53
CA HIS A 212 2.60 -2.91 19.08
C HIS A 212 3.90 -2.50 18.37
N GLN A 213 4.88 -1.89 19.05
CA GLN A 213 6.17 -1.45 18.48
C GLN A 213 6.09 -0.75 17.10
N THR A 214 4.98 -0.05 16.81
CA THR A 214 4.74 0.70 15.57
C THR A 214 4.41 2.16 15.89
N ARG A 215 4.79 3.09 15.01
CA ARG A 215 4.48 4.53 15.14
C ARG A 215 3.47 5.01 14.11
N SER A 216 2.64 5.98 14.50
CA SER A 216 1.79 6.73 13.58
C SER A 216 2.34 8.13 13.33
N TYR A 217 2.17 8.61 12.11
CA TYR A 217 2.42 9.99 11.69
C TYR A 217 1.07 10.66 11.42
N TYR A 218 0.65 11.51 12.35
CA TYR A 218 -0.66 12.16 12.34
C TYR A 218 -0.71 13.38 11.40
N TYR A 219 -0.49 13.15 10.11
CA TYR A 219 -0.64 14.19 9.10
C TYR A 219 -2.09 14.70 9.01
N PRO A 220 -2.32 15.92 8.50
CA PRO A 220 -3.66 16.34 8.09
C PRO A 220 -4.28 15.32 7.13
N VAL A 221 -5.61 15.15 7.19
CA VAL A 221 -6.34 14.07 6.49
C VAL A 221 -5.95 13.97 5.01
N LEU A 222 -5.88 15.09 4.28
CA LEU A 222 -5.47 15.09 2.87
C LEU A 222 -4.04 14.56 2.66
N PHE A 223 -3.09 14.95 3.50
CA PHE A 223 -1.71 14.49 3.38
C PHE A 223 -1.57 13.01 3.76
N SER A 224 -2.27 12.55 4.80
CA SER A 224 -2.29 11.11 5.13
C SER A 224 -2.89 10.26 4.00
N LEU A 225 -3.90 10.77 3.27
CA LEU A 225 -4.41 10.14 2.06
C LEU A 225 -3.33 10.06 0.99
N LEU A 226 -2.69 11.19 0.65
CA LEU A 226 -1.72 11.28 -0.44
C LEU A 226 -0.43 10.48 -0.18
N THR A 227 0.00 10.36 1.07
CA THR A 227 1.23 9.62 1.42
C THR A 227 1.05 8.12 1.28
N CYS A 228 -0.04 7.54 1.81
CA CYS A 228 -0.31 6.10 1.66
C CYS A 228 -1.74 5.74 2.14
N TYR A 229 -2.78 6.36 1.60
CA TYR A 229 -4.18 5.98 1.91
C TYR A 229 -4.45 5.86 3.42
N HIS A 230 -4.04 6.88 4.19
CA HIS A 230 -4.17 6.93 5.65
C HIS A 230 -3.38 5.88 6.45
N PHE A 231 -2.51 5.07 5.82
CA PHE A 231 -1.60 4.17 6.56
C PHE A 231 -0.52 4.88 7.37
N SER A 232 -0.44 6.22 7.30
CA SER A 232 0.32 6.99 8.28
C SER A 232 -0.24 6.82 9.70
N TYR A 233 -1.52 6.46 9.88
CA TYR A 233 -2.10 6.02 11.15
C TYR A 233 -1.83 4.52 11.38
N HIS A 234 -0.55 4.13 11.33
CA HIS A 234 -0.14 2.72 11.29
C HIS A 234 -0.38 1.99 12.62
N ARG A 235 -0.22 2.68 13.76
CA ARG A 235 -0.53 2.12 15.08
C ARG A 235 -2.02 1.79 15.21
N GLU A 236 -2.88 2.69 14.75
CA GLU A 236 -4.33 2.48 14.72
C GLU A 236 -4.67 1.28 13.83
N HIS A 237 -4.01 1.15 12.68
CA HIS A 237 -4.15 0.00 11.81
C HIS A 237 -3.76 -1.33 12.49
N HIS A 238 -2.64 -1.37 13.24
CA HIS A 238 -2.22 -2.56 13.97
C HIS A 238 -3.13 -2.89 15.15
N ALA A 239 -3.68 -1.88 15.81
CA ALA A 239 -4.60 -2.04 16.93
C ALA A 239 -6.01 -2.50 16.48
N TYR A 240 -6.48 -2.02 15.33
CA TYR A 240 -7.81 -2.28 14.79
C TYR A 240 -7.76 -2.71 13.32
N PRO A 241 -7.19 -3.89 13.01
CA PRO A 241 -7.04 -4.38 11.63
C PRO A 241 -8.38 -4.57 10.89
N GLU A 242 -9.49 -4.70 11.63
CA GLU A 242 -10.86 -4.78 11.10
C GLU A 242 -11.43 -3.43 10.61
N VAL A 243 -10.72 -2.33 10.87
CA VAL A 243 -11.09 -1.00 10.39
C VAL A 243 -10.47 -0.79 9.00
N PRO A 244 -11.28 -0.46 7.97
CA PRO A 244 -10.75 -0.16 6.65
C PRO A 244 -9.90 1.11 6.66
N TRP A 245 -8.95 1.20 5.73
CA TRP A 245 -8.00 2.31 5.65
C TRP A 245 -8.67 3.70 5.65
N TYR A 246 -9.83 3.85 5.00
CA TYR A 246 -10.54 5.13 4.86
C TYR A 246 -11.21 5.63 6.16
N GLN A 247 -11.22 4.81 7.21
CA GLN A 247 -11.76 5.17 8.54
C GLN A 247 -10.66 5.31 9.61
N LEU A 248 -9.40 5.02 9.28
CA LEU A 248 -8.29 5.21 10.21
C LEU A 248 -8.18 6.64 10.78
N PRO A 249 -8.46 7.73 10.03
CA PRO A 249 -8.47 9.08 10.61
C PRO A 249 -9.50 9.24 11.74
N ASP A 250 -10.68 8.62 11.60
CA ASP A 250 -11.75 8.69 12.61
C ASP A 250 -11.37 7.93 13.89
N VAL A 251 -10.66 6.80 13.74
CA VAL A 251 -10.11 6.05 14.86
C VAL A 251 -9.07 6.88 15.60
N ALA A 252 -8.15 7.51 14.88
CA ALA A 252 -7.13 8.39 15.46
C ALA A 252 -7.76 9.59 16.20
N MET A 253 -8.82 10.19 15.65
CA MET A 253 -9.60 11.23 16.32
C MET A 253 -10.20 10.75 17.65
N ALA A 254 -10.79 9.55 17.64
CA ALA A 254 -11.49 9.00 18.80
C ALA A 254 -10.55 8.52 19.91
N ASP A 255 -9.36 8.04 19.55
CA ASP A 255 -8.30 7.68 20.51
C ASP A 255 -7.56 8.90 21.09
N GLY A 256 -7.98 10.11 20.72
CA GLY A 256 -7.50 11.37 21.26
C GLY A 256 -6.10 11.68 20.77
N TYR A 257 -5.98 12.06 19.48
CA TYR A 257 -4.75 12.56 18.84
C TYR A 257 -3.76 13.07 19.89
N PRO A 258 -2.53 12.53 19.99
CA PRO A 258 -1.48 13.38 20.53
C PRO A 258 -1.45 14.60 19.59
N GLU A 259 -1.72 15.78 20.13
CA GLU A 259 -1.72 17.08 19.45
C GLU A 259 -0.77 17.08 18.25
N PRO A 260 -1.19 17.56 17.07
CA PRO A 260 -0.33 17.53 15.90
C PRO A 260 0.98 18.24 16.23
N PHE A 261 2.07 17.47 16.33
CA PHE A 261 3.41 18.02 16.24
C PHE A 261 3.58 18.56 14.82
N LEU A 262 3.11 19.78 14.61
CA LEU A 262 3.66 20.68 13.61
C LEU A 262 4.97 21.23 14.16
N PRO A 263 6.04 21.15 13.38
CA PRO A 263 6.72 22.36 12.95
C PRO A 263 6.16 22.84 11.62
#